data_AF-A0A3B7PTA9-F1
#
_entry.id   AF-A0A3B7PTA9-F1
#
_cell.length_a   1.000
_cell.length_b   1.000
_cell.length_c   1.000
_cell.angle_alpha   90.00
_cell.angle_beta   90.00
_cell.angle_gamma   90.00
#
_symmetry.space_group_name_H-M   'P 1'
#
loop_
_entity.id
_entity.type
_entity.pdbx_description
1 polymer ?
#
loop_
_entity_poly.entity_id
_entity_poly.type
_entity_poly.pdbx_seq_one_letter_code
_entity_poly.pdbx_strand_id
1 'polypeptide(L)'
;MKGINSPEIIFMFIPIESAFVEALKADESIFQKALEKNVLVATPTTLLTSLNIVRQLWRFEEQNKHTAALASKADDVFQKLRVFLDSFKDIRKHLDKAMETYQKSENQLVSGRGNLVKQVNDFKILAPAIQGSLAADLVEKANLEIEYAKISD
;
A
#
# COMPACT_ATOMS: atom_id res chain seq x y z
N MET A 1 31.39 19.35 -27.76
CA MET A 1 32.29 19.99 -26.78
C MET A 1 31.50 20.22 -25.50
N LYS A 2 31.93 19.67 -24.36
CA LYS A 2 31.39 20.02 -23.03
C LYS A 2 31.80 21.47 -22.74
N GLY A 3 30.98 22.42 -23.17
CA GLY A 3 31.35 23.83 -23.27
C GLY A 3 30.56 24.68 -22.28
N ILE A 4 31.19 24.97 -21.14
CA ILE A 4 30.91 26.07 -20.22
C ILE A 4 29.58 25.95 -19.43
N ASN A 5 29.67 25.37 -18.22
CA ASN A 5 28.74 25.68 -17.13
C ASN A 5 28.98 27.13 -16.69
N SER A 6 28.44 28.10 -17.44
CA SER A 6 28.42 29.48 -16.97
C SER A 6 27.49 29.56 -15.76
N PRO A 7 27.90 30.19 -14.64
CA PRO A 7 27.01 30.42 -13.52
C PRO A 7 25.76 31.18 -13.98
N GLU A 8 24.58 30.74 -13.55
CA GLU A 8 23.32 31.43 -13.85
C GLU A 8 23.31 32.86 -13.25
N ILE A 9 23.99 33.06 -12.12
CA ILE A 9 24.22 34.35 -11.46
C ILE A 9 25.64 34.39 -10.89
N ILE A 10 26.30 35.55 -11.01
CA ILE A 10 27.60 35.85 -10.38
C ILE A 10 27.40 36.87 -9.28
N PHE A 11 27.95 36.62 -8.09
CA PHE A 11 27.99 37.59 -7.00
C PHE A 11 29.25 38.46 -7.11
N MET A 12 29.08 39.76 -7.35
CA MET A 12 30.17 40.73 -7.30
C MET A 12 30.18 41.40 -5.93
N PHE A 13 31.21 41.12 -5.13
CA PHE A 13 31.32 41.64 -3.77
C PHE A 13 32.05 42.99 -3.74
N ILE A 14 31.43 43.99 -3.09
CA ILE A 14 32.03 45.30 -2.83
C ILE A 14 32.19 45.46 -1.31
N PRO A 15 33.44 45.48 -0.79
CA PRO A 15 33.68 45.47 0.67
C PRO A 15 33.35 46.80 1.36
N ILE A 16 33.33 47.91 0.61
CA ILE A 16 33.10 49.25 1.14
C ILE A 16 31.72 49.73 0.67
N GLU A 17 30.72 49.62 1.55
CA GLU A 17 29.32 49.95 1.24
C GLU A 17 29.12 51.43 0.90
N SER A 18 29.82 52.34 1.59
CA SER A 18 29.75 53.78 1.30
C SER A 18 30.25 54.14 -0.10
N ALA A 19 31.29 53.45 -0.58
CA ALA A 19 31.81 53.64 -1.94
C ALA A 19 30.82 53.12 -2.99
N PHE A 20 30.13 52.01 -2.72
CA PHE A 20 29.07 51.51 -3.58
C PHE A 20 27.89 52.48 -3.66
N VAL A 21 27.43 53.00 -2.52
CA VAL A 21 26.37 54.00 -2.47
C VAL A 21 26.75 55.26 -3.26
N GLU A 22 27.98 55.74 -3.12
CA GLU A 22 28.45 56.92 -3.86
C GLU A 22 28.54 56.64 -5.37
N ALA A 23 28.97 55.44 -5.77
CA ALA A 23 28.97 55.02 -7.17
C ALA A 23 27.56 54.97 -7.77
N LEU A 24 26.56 54.49 -7.01
CA LEU A 24 25.16 54.49 -7.45
C LEU A 24 24.59 55.90 -7.60
N LYS A 25 24.97 56.85 -6.72
CA LYS A 25 24.57 58.26 -6.89
C LYS A 25 25.16 58.88 -8.14
N ALA A 26 26.39 58.49 -8.51
CA ALA A 26 27.07 59.00 -9.69
C ALA A 26 26.48 58.43 -11.00
N ASP A 27 26.11 57.14 -11.01
CA ASP A 27 25.41 56.50 -12.13
C ASP A 27 24.53 55.34 -11.62
N GLU A 28 23.24 55.62 -11.52
CA GLU A 28 22.23 54.65 -11.08
C GLU A 28 22.08 53.47 -12.07
N SER A 29 22.44 53.67 -13.33
CA SER A 29 22.31 52.65 -14.37
C SER A 29 23.32 51.50 -14.23
N ILE A 30 24.39 51.69 -13.44
CA ILE A 30 25.42 50.66 -13.22
C ILE A 30 24.81 49.40 -12.60
N PHE A 31 23.87 49.56 -11.66
CA PHE A 31 23.23 48.42 -11.01
C PHE A 31 22.38 47.62 -12.01
N GLN A 32 21.59 48.32 -12.82
CA GLN A 32 20.74 47.67 -13.83
C GLN A 32 21.56 46.96 -14.91
N LYS A 33 22.65 47.59 -15.38
CA LYS A 33 23.62 46.97 -16.31
C LYS A 33 24.27 45.72 -15.72
N ALA A 34 24.52 45.69 -14.41
CA ALA A 34 25.05 44.50 -13.74
C ALA A 34 24.00 43.38 -13.72
N LEU A 35 22.75 43.68 -13.36
CA LEU A 35 21.65 42.71 -13.36
C LEU A 35 21.39 42.11 -14.75
N GLU A 36 21.38 42.93 -15.81
CA GLU A 36 21.24 42.47 -17.21
C GLU A 36 22.34 41.49 -17.64
N LYS A 37 23.49 41.54 -16.97
CA LYS A 37 24.63 40.62 -17.18
C LYS A 37 24.65 39.47 -16.19
N ASN A 38 23.57 39.24 -15.45
CA ASN A 38 23.47 38.24 -14.37
C ASN A 38 24.52 38.44 -13.27
N VAL A 39 24.91 39.69 -12.99
CA VAL A 39 25.82 40.06 -11.92
C VAL A 39 25.03 40.72 -10.79
N LEU A 40 24.91 40.01 -9.66
CA LEU A 40 24.34 40.58 -8.45
C LEU A 40 25.44 41.27 -7.64
N VAL A 41 25.32 42.59 -7.50
CA VAL A 41 26.24 43.36 -6.66
C VAL A 41 25.85 43.21 -5.20
N ALA A 42 26.79 42.81 -4.36
CA ALA A 42 26.57 42.57 -2.94
C ALA A 42 27.61 43.29 -2.07
N THR A 43 27.16 43.89 -0.97
CA THR A 43 27.97 44.43 0.12
C THR A 43 28.02 43.40 1.26
N PRO A 44 28.81 43.59 2.34
CA PRO A 44 28.80 42.66 3.48
C PRO A 44 27.39 42.33 3.99
N THR A 45 26.52 43.34 4.08
CA THR A 45 25.15 43.21 4.56
C THR A 45 24.24 42.48 3.57
N THR A 46 24.32 42.82 2.28
CA THR A 46 23.43 42.23 1.28
C THR A 46 23.88 40.85 0.83
N LEU A 47 25.18 40.54 0.86
CA LEU A 47 25.70 39.19 0.60
C LEU A 47 25.15 38.19 1.62
N LEU A 48 25.19 38.53 2.91
CA LEU A 48 24.67 37.65 3.96
C LEU A 48 23.18 37.38 3.75
N THR A 49 22.41 38.41 3.41
CA THR A 49 20.99 38.31 3.07
C THR A 49 20.77 37.37 1.88
N SER A 50 21.49 37.58 0.78
CA SER A 50 21.36 36.73 -0.42
C SER A 50 21.74 35.26 -0.15
N LEU A 51 22.81 35.00 0.60
CA LEU A 51 23.20 33.64 0.98
C LEU A 51 22.17 32.97 1.89
N ASN A 52 21.54 33.72 2.80
CA ASN A 52 20.43 33.20 3.61
C ASN A 52 19.20 32.87 2.76
N ILE A 53 18.92 33.63 1.70
CA ILE A 53 17.85 33.33 0.74
C ILE A 53 18.16 32.04 -0.02
N VAL A 54 19.39 31.89 -0.56
CA VAL A 54 19.82 30.66 -1.23
C VAL A 54 19.70 29.44 -0.31
N ARG A 55 20.13 29.57 0.95
CA ARG A 55 20.00 28.50 1.96
C ARG A 55 18.54 28.12 2.19
N GLN A 56 17.64 29.10 2.28
CA GLN A 56 16.20 28.84 2.46
C GLN A 56 15.59 28.14 1.24
N LEU A 57 15.97 28.56 0.02
CA LEU A 57 15.52 27.92 -1.22
C LEU A 57 15.92 26.45 -1.29
N TRP A 58 17.17 26.10 -0.94
CA TRP A 58 17.59 24.70 -0.89
C TRP A 58 16.81 23.87 0.12
N ARG A 59 16.57 24.40 1.33
CA ARG A 59 15.75 23.71 2.34
C ARG A 59 14.32 23.49 1.85
N PHE A 60 13.76 24.48 1.15
CA PHE A 60 12.43 24.38 0.54
C PHE A 60 12.38 23.32 -0.57
N GLU A 61 13.37 23.29 -1.47
CA GLU A 61 13.47 22.24 -2.49
C GLU A 61 13.60 20.83 -1.90
N GLU A 62 14.45 20.67 -0.90
CA GLU A 62 14.64 19.40 -0.21
C GLU A 62 13.33 18.92 0.42
N GLN A 63 12.61 19.81 1.11
CA GLN A 63 11.30 19.52 1.67
C GLN A 63 10.25 19.16 0.60
N ASN A 64 10.24 19.85 -0.54
CA ASN A 64 9.34 19.52 -1.65
C ASN A 64 9.63 18.15 -2.25
N LYS A 65 10.91 17.79 -2.43
CA LYS A 65 11.32 16.47 -2.91
C LYS A 65 10.86 15.36 -1.97
N HIS A 66 10.91 15.58 -0.65
CA HIS A 66 10.42 14.63 0.34
C HIS A 66 8.90 14.40 0.28
N THR A 67 8.11 15.46 0.08
CA THR A 67 6.64 15.35 -0.05
C THR A 67 6.23 14.52 -1.27
N ALA A 68 6.87 14.76 -2.42
CA ALA A 68 6.59 13.98 -3.63
C ALA A 68 6.94 12.50 -3.46
N ALA A 69 8.10 12.20 -2.86
CA ALA A 69 8.50 10.82 -2.55
C ALA A 69 7.55 10.14 -1.55
N LEU A 70 7.07 10.87 -0.54
CA LEU A 70 6.10 10.36 0.43
C LEU A 70 4.76 10.03 -0.22
N ALA A 71 4.26 10.90 -1.09
CA ALA A 71 3.01 10.68 -1.83
C ALA A 71 3.11 9.46 -2.75
N SER A 72 4.21 9.32 -3.49
CA SER A 72 4.46 8.12 -4.31
C SER A 72 4.53 6.85 -3.46
N LYS A 73 5.20 6.89 -2.31
CA LYS A 73 5.28 5.74 -1.40
C LYS A 73 3.92 5.37 -0.81
N ALA A 74 3.08 6.37 -0.52
CA ALA A 74 1.72 6.15 -0.05
C ALA A 74 0.86 5.47 -1.12
N ASP A 75 0.97 5.88 -2.38
CA ASP A 75 0.25 5.24 -3.50
C ASP A 75 0.70 3.78 -3.70
N ASP A 76 2.02 3.51 -3.67
CA ASP A 76 2.56 2.14 -3.74
C ASP A 76 1.97 1.23 -2.65
N VAL A 77 1.90 1.74 -1.41
CA VAL A 77 1.34 1.00 -0.26
C VAL A 77 -0.16 0.77 -0.46
N PHE A 78 -0.89 1.78 -0.93
CA PHE A 78 -2.32 1.68 -1.19
C PHE A 78 -2.62 0.62 -2.27
N GLN A 79 -1.87 0.62 -3.38
CA GLN A 79 -2.04 -0.37 -4.44
C GLN A 79 -1.76 -1.80 -3.95
N LYS A 80 -0.71 -2.00 -3.15
CA LYS A 80 -0.42 -3.32 -2.55
C LYS A 80 -1.53 -3.79 -1.62
N LEU A 81 -2.05 -2.89 -0.79
CA LEU A 81 -3.17 -3.21 0.10
C LEU A 81 -4.42 -3.60 -0.71
N ARG A 82 -4.73 -2.87 -1.79
CA ARG A 82 -5.86 -3.19 -2.67
C ARG A 82 -5.78 -4.60 -3.23
N VAL A 83 -4.64 -4.98 -3.82
CA VAL A 83 -4.42 -6.33 -4.38
C VAL A 83 -4.51 -7.40 -3.29
N PHE A 84 -3.98 -7.12 -2.11
CA PHE A 84 -4.08 -8.04 -0.97
C PHE A 84 -5.54 -8.24 -0.52
N LEU A 85 -6.33 -7.17 -0.43
CA LEU A 85 -7.74 -7.25 -0.04
C LEU A 85 -8.56 -8.12 -1.00
N ASP A 86 -8.27 -8.08 -2.30
CA ASP A 86 -8.95 -8.95 -3.26
C ASP A 86 -8.53 -10.41 -3.08
N SER A 87 -7.24 -10.68 -2.88
CA SER A 87 -6.75 -12.02 -2.54
C SER A 87 -7.41 -12.56 -1.25
N PHE A 88 -7.59 -11.70 -0.24
CA PHE A 88 -8.24 -12.05 1.02
C PHE A 88 -9.74 -12.38 0.85
N LYS A 89 -10.44 -11.64 0.00
CA LYS A 89 -11.84 -11.97 -0.36
C LYS A 89 -11.93 -13.32 -1.06
N ASP A 90 -10.98 -13.65 -1.92
CA ASP A 90 -10.99 -14.94 -2.61
C ASP A 90 -10.71 -16.11 -1.66
N ILE A 91 -9.82 -15.93 -0.67
CA ILE A 91 -9.65 -16.90 0.43
C ILE A 91 -10.98 -17.18 1.12
N ARG A 92 -11.74 -16.13 1.46
CA ARG A 92 -13.06 -16.28 2.10
C ARG A 92 -14.01 -17.10 1.22
N LYS A 93 -14.12 -16.79 -0.07
CA LYS A 93 -14.95 -17.56 -1.00
C LYS A 93 -14.56 -19.04 -1.06
N HIS A 94 -13.26 -19.34 -1.07
CA HIS A 94 -12.78 -20.71 -1.09
C HIS A 94 -13.09 -21.45 0.21
N LEU A 95 -12.98 -20.78 1.37
CA LEU A 95 -13.40 -21.36 2.65
C LEU A 95 -14.89 -21.65 2.69
N ASP A 96 -15.73 -20.71 2.23
CA ASP A 96 -17.18 -20.90 2.15
C ASP A 96 -17.52 -22.10 1.25
N LYS A 97 -16.83 -22.24 0.11
CA LYS A 97 -17.01 -23.37 -0.80
C LYS A 97 -16.54 -24.70 -0.22
N ALA A 98 -15.41 -24.69 0.50
CA ALA A 98 -14.91 -25.87 1.19
C ALA A 98 -15.91 -26.32 2.25
N MET A 99 -16.47 -25.38 3.02
CA MET A 99 -17.49 -25.67 4.03
C MET A 99 -18.76 -26.26 3.41
N GLU A 100 -19.25 -25.69 2.30
CA GLU A 100 -20.41 -26.23 1.57
C GLU A 100 -20.15 -27.67 1.07
N THR A 101 -18.95 -27.92 0.53
CA THR A 101 -18.55 -29.23 0.01
C THR A 101 -18.41 -30.26 1.13
N TYR A 102 -17.85 -29.83 2.27
CA TYR A 102 -17.77 -30.63 3.48
C TYR A 102 -19.17 -31.01 3.97
N GLN A 103 -20.07 -30.04 4.14
CA GLN A 103 -21.43 -30.29 4.62
C GLN A 103 -22.19 -31.23 3.69
N LYS A 104 -22.04 -31.06 2.37
CA LYS A 104 -22.64 -31.95 1.38
C LYS A 104 -22.12 -33.38 1.51
N SER A 105 -20.82 -33.56 1.74
CA SER A 105 -20.19 -34.86 1.92
C SER A 105 -20.61 -35.53 3.24
N GLU A 106 -20.69 -34.75 4.33
CA GLU A 106 -21.20 -35.22 5.62
C GLU A 106 -22.66 -35.68 5.51
N ASN A 107 -23.51 -34.92 4.81
CA ASN A 107 -24.90 -35.29 4.53
C ASN A 107 -25.01 -36.59 3.72
N GLN A 108 -24.17 -36.81 2.73
CA GLN A 108 -24.17 -38.06 1.97
C GLN A 108 -23.69 -39.24 2.82
N LEU A 109 -22.74 -39.01 3.72
CA LEU A 109 -22.13 -40.06 4.52
C LEU A 109 -22.97 -40.48 5.73
N VAL A 110 -23.41 -39.52 6.56
CA VAL A 110 -23.96 -39.77 7.91
C VAL A 110 -25.28 -39.04 8.19
N SER A 111 -25.42 -37.77 7.83
CA SER A 111 -26.50 -36.91 8.35
C SER A 111 -27.73 -36.78 7.44
N GLY A 112 -27.59 -37.04 6.14
CA GLY A 112 -28.66 -36.83 5.17
C GLY A 112 -29.70 -37.95 5.10
N ARG A 113 -30.87 -37.63 4.54
CA ARG A 113 -31.93 -38.62 4.25
C ARG A 113 -31.42 -39.64 3.24
N GLY A 114 -31.32 -40.90 3.66
CA GLY A 114 -30.75 -41.97 2.85
C GLY A 114 -29.23 -41.94 2.79
N ASN A 115 -28.55 -41.48 3.84
CA ASN A 115 -27.09 -41.53 3.93
C ASN A 115 -26.51 -42.95 3.78
N LEU A 116 -25.26 -43.02 3.34
CA LEU A 116 -24.59 -44.28 3.00
C LEU A 116 -24.40 -45.21 4.20
N VAL A 117 -24.04 -44.66 5.38
CA VAL A 117 -23.86 -45.47 6.60
C VAL A 117 -25.14 -46.23 6.93
N LYS A 118 -26.28 -45.56 6.85
CA LYS A 118 -27.59 -46.16 7.09
C LYS A 118 -27.97 -47.18 6.02
N GLN A 119 -27.78 -46.86 4.74
CA GLN A 119 -28.08 -47.80 3.65
C GLN A 119 -27.30 -49.12 3.80
N VAL A 120 -26.01 -49.04 4.14
CA VAL A 120 -25.17 -50.22 4.38
C VAL A 120 -25.61 -50.99 5.62
N ASN A 121 -26.00 -50.29 6.70
CA ASN A 121 -26.50 -50.92 7.91
C ASN A 121 -27.83 -51.65 7.68
N ASP A 122 -28.80 -50.99 7.05
CA ASP A 122 -30.11 -51.56 6.72
C ASP A 122 -29.96 -52.78 5.80
N PHE A 123 -29.04 -52.72 4.83
CA PHE A 123 -28.75 -53.84 3.94
C PHE A 123 -28.11 -55.03 4.66
N LYS A 124 -27.21 -54.78 5.63
CA LYS A 124 -26.61 -55.84 6.46
C LYS A 124 -27.65 -56.59 7.29
N ILE A 125 -28.69 -55.90 7.79
CA ILE A 125 -29.81 -56.53 8.50
C ILE A 125 -30.57 -57.49 7.58
N LEU A 126 -30.72 -57.12 6.30
CA LEU A 126 -31.45 -57.91 5.29
C LEU A 126 -30.62 -59.06 4.68
N ALA A 127 -29.29 -58.93 4.62
CA ALA A 127 -28.39 -59.90 4.01
C ALA A 127 -27.27 -60.33 4.98
N PRO A 128 -27.48 -61.38 5.82
CA PRO A 128 -26.54 -61.83 6.83
C PRO A 128 -25.18 -62.34 6.30
N ALA A 129 -25.01 -62.45 4.98
CA ALA A 129 -23.79 -62.93 4.34
C ALA A 129 -22.64 -61.88 4.29
N ILE A 130 -22.90 -60.62 4.65
CA ILE A 130 -21.89 -59.55 4.60
C ILE A 130 -21.03 -59.57 5.88
N GLN A 131 -19.74 -59.87 5.74
CA GLN A 131 -18.80 -60.09 6.84
C GLN A 131 -18.06 -58.83 7.35
N GLY A 132 -18.56 -57.62 7.09
CA GLY A 132 -17.95 -56.35 7.55
C GLY A 132 -18.87 -55.52 8.43
N SER A 133 -18.33 -54.78 9.42
CA SER A 133 -19.06 -53.79 10.22
C SER A 133 -18.49 -52.40 10.01
N LEU A 134 -19.36 -51.40 9.85
CA LEU A 134 -18.99 -50.00 9.94
C LEU A 134 -18.67 -49.63 11.39
N ALA A 135 -17.92 -48.55 11.58
CA ALA A 135 -17.56 -48.05 12.89
C ALA A 135 -18.83 -47.68 13.69
N ALA A 136 -18.91 -48.13 14.94
CA ALA A 136 -20.13 -48.05 15.74
C ALA A 136 -20.57 -46.61 16.02
N ASP A 137 -19.60 -45.71 16.19
CA ASP A 137 -19.78 -44.27 16.39
C ASP A 137 -20.47 -43.59 15.19
N LEU A 138 -20.14 -43.99 13.97
CA LEU A 138 -20.75 -43.44 12.75
C LEU A 138 -22.19 -43.93 12.57
N VAL A 139 -22.45 -45.19 12.91
CA VAL A 139 -23.79 -45.79 12.84
C VAL A 139 -24.71 -45.15 13.89
N GLU A 140 -24.22 -44.95 15.11
CA GLU A 140 -24.95 -44.27 16.18
C GLU A 140 -25.28 -42.82 15.81
N LYS A 141 -24.29 -42.06 15.32
CA LYS A 141 -24.49 -40.67 14.88
C LYS A 141 -25.54 -40.57 13.75
N ALA A 142 -25.49 -41.47 12.76
CA ALA A 142 -26.46 -41.51 11.66
C ALA A 142 -27.90 -41.81 12.13
N ASN A 143 -28.06 -42.62 13.19
CA ASN A 143 -29.36 -42.96 13.75
C ASN A 143 -29.96 -41.80 14.58
N LEU A 144 -29.13 -41.15 15.41
CA LEU A 144 -29.53 -40.02 16.27
C LEU A 144 -30.05 -38.82 15.46
N GLU A 145 -29.41 -38.48 14.34
CA GLU A 145 -29.85 -37.35 13.52
C GLU A 145 -31.25 -37.52 12.91
N ILE A 146 -31.67 -38.76 12.62
CA ILE A 146 -33.02 -39.04 12.10
C ILE A 146 -34.09 -38.94 13.20
N GLU A 147 -33.78 -39.33 14.43
CA GLU A 147 -34.71 -39.15 15.55
C GLU A 147 -34.95 -37.67 15.81
N TYR A 148 -33.90 -36.83 15.78
CA TYR A 148 -34.06 -35.39 15.85
C TYR A 148 -34.88 -34.81 14.68
N ALA A 149 -34.63 -35.24 13.44
CA ALA A 149 -35.40 -34.78 12.29
C ALA A 149 -36.90 -35.17 12.37
N LYS A 150 -37.23 -36.35 12.90
CA LYS A 150 -38.63 -36.80 13.07
C LYS A 150 -39.39 -36.11 14.19
N ILE A 151 -38.70 -35.55 15.18
CA ILE A 151 -39.32 -34.83 16.33
C ILE A 151 -39.56 -33.34 15.99
N SER A 152 -38.92 -32.85 14.93
CA SER A 152 -38.94 -31.44 14.52
C SER A 152 -39.96 -31.12 13.41
N ASP A 153 -40.58 -32.17 12.83
CA ASP A 153 -41.70 -32.11 11.86
C ASP A 153 -43.05 -32.34 12.60
#